data_AF-A0A814AKR7-F1
#
_entry.id   AF-A0A814AKR7-F1
#
_cell.length_a   1.000
_cell.length_b   1.000
_cell.length_c   1.000
_cell.angle_alpha   90.00
_cell.angle_beta   90.00
_cell.angle_gamma   90.00
#
_symmetry.space_group_name_H-M   'P 1'
#
loop_
_entity.id
_entity.type
_entity.pdbx_description
1 polymer ?
#
loop_
_entity_poly.entity_id
_entity_poly.type
_entity_poly.pdbx_seq_one_letter_code
_entity_poly.pdbx_strand_id
1 'polypeptide(L)' 'MGLCKDENFGSCYGFSGGNGECVDLPRDWNDVVSSLWNDGGPCAAYMEGKCEGGPLWVTSVMASMGQYNDQMSSFRCYAG' A
#
# COMPACT_ATOMS: atom_id res chain seq x y z
N MET A 1 -0.75 5.97 -5.03
CA MET A 1 -1.14 5.51 -3.68
C MET A 1 -0.30 6.24 -2.65
N GLY A 2 -0.90 6.75 -1.59
CA GLY A 2 -0.16 7.33 -0.49
C GLY A 2 0.04 6.29 0.62
N LEU A 3 1.27 6.12 1.06
CA LEU A 3 1.64 5.20 2.15
C LEU A 3 2.24 6.01 3.29
N CYS A 4 1.96 5.61 4.52
CA CYS A 4 2.41 6.29 5.74
C CYS A 4 2.98 5.28 6.72
N LYS A 5 4.11 5.65 7.35
CA LYS A 5 4.76 4.79 8.35
C LYS A 5 4.11 4.80 9.72
N ASP A 6 3.23 5.77 9.96
CA ASP A 6 2.48 5.88 11.19
C ASP A 6 0.99 5.76 10.90
N GLU A 7 0.22 5.32 11.88
CA GLU A 7 -1.24 5.40 11.83
C GLU A 7 -1.72 6.86 11.70
N ASN A 8 -2.94 7.05 11.21
CA ASN A 8 -3.57 8.36 11.05
C ASN A 8 -2.77 9.32 10.17
N PHE A 9 -2.12 8.78 9.13
CA PHE A 9 -1.42 9.53 8.08
C PHE A 9 -0.20 10.33 8.54
N GLY A 10 0.61 9.74 9.43
CA GLY A 10 1.93 10.28 9.79
C GLY A 10 3.06 9.73 8.90
N SER A 11 4.07 10.56 8.63
CA SER A 11 5.29 10.17 7.90
C SER A 11 5.02 9.53 6.53
N CYS A 12 4.31 10.26 5.66
CA CYS A 12 3.79 9.74 4.39
C CYS A 12 4.66 10.02 3.17
N TYR A 13 4.53 9.15 2.17
CA TYR A 13 5.12 9.31 0.85
C TYR A 13 4.19 8.80 -0.25
N GLY A 14 4.22 9.48 -1.40
CA GLY A 14 3.44 9.10 -2.57
C GLY A 14 4.18 8.09 -3.44
N PHE A 15 3.59 6.92 -3.62
CA PHE A 15 4.08 5.90 -4.54
C PHE A 15 3.20 5.85 -5.81
N SER A 16 3.85 5.68 -6.95
CA SER A 16 3.20 5.54 -8.25
C SER A 16 3.76 4.33 -9.00
N GLY A 17 2.88 3.60 -9.67
CA GLY A 17 3.21 2.59 -10.68
C GLY A 17 2.27 2.76 -11.87
N GLY A 18 2.58 2.10 -12.98
CA GLY A 18 1.71 1.98 -14.13
C GLY A 18 0.41 1.22 -13.83
N ASN A 19 -0.56 1.32 -14.75
CA ASN A 19 -1.85 0.64 -14.61
C ASN A 19 -1.66 -0.89 -14.54
N GLY A 20 -2.02 -1.50 -13.41
CA GLY A 20 -1.87 -2.92 -13.16
C GLY A 20 -0.41 -3.36 -12.94
N GLU A 21 0.53 -2.42 -12.89
CA GLU A 21 1.93 -2.71 -12.58
C GLU A 21 2.08 -3.09 -11.10
N CYS A 22 2.85 -4.14 -10.83
CA CYS A 22 3.24 -4.45 -9.47
C CYS A 22 4.44 -3.60 -9.06
N VAL A 23 4.35 -2.97 -7.90
CA VAL A 23 5.40 -2.14 -7.32
C VAL A 23 5.83 -2.76 -6.00
N ASP A 24 7.08 -3.21 -5.94
CA ASP A 24 7.73 -3.58 -4.68
C ASP A 24 8.11 -2.33 -3.89
N LEU A 25 7.85 -2.36 -2.59
CA LEU A 25 8.27 -1.29 -1.72
C LEU A 25 9.80 -1.32 -1.57
N PRO A 26 10.47 -0.14 -1.59
CA PRO A 26 11.89 -0.09 -1.30
C PRO A 26 12.15 -0.50 0.15
N ARG A 27 13.40 -0.88 0.45
CA ARG A 27 13.81 -1.39 1.76
C ARG A 27 13.33 -0.55 2.95
N ASP A 28 13.32 0.77 2.83
CA ASP A 28 12.94 1.68 3.92
C ASP A 28 11.42 1.76 4.16
N TRP A 29 10.63 1.10 3.29
CA TRP A 29 9.16 1.08 3.29
C TRP A 29 8.58 -0.34 3.36
N ASN A 30 9.40 -1.37 3.28
CA ASN A 30 8.98 -2.75 3.48
C ASN A 30 8.59 -2.95 4.95
N ASP A 31 7.43 -3.55 5.20
CA ASP A 31 6.99 -3.97 6.54
C ASP A 31 6.95 -2.82 7.57
N VAL A 32 6.63 -1.60 7.13
CA VAL A 32 6.53 -0.42 8.02
C VAL A 32 5.33 0.47 7.69
N VAL A 33 4.46 0.05 6.78
CA VAL A 33 3.27 0.83 6.43
C VAL A 33 2.18 0.57 7.47
N SER A 34 1.65 1.65 8.04
CA SER A 34 0.63 1.60 9.09
C SER A 34 -0.67 2.30 8.72
N SER A 35 -0.64 3.24 7.77
CA SER A 35 -1.82 3.82 7.16
C SER A 35 -1.59 4.15 5.69
N LEU A 36 -2.67 4.24 4.93
CA LEU A 36 -2.59 4.40 3.48
C LEU A 36 -3.87 5.02 2.92
N TRP A 37 -3.76 5.60 1.73
CA TRP A 37 -4.90 6.07 0.99
C TRP A 37 -4.69 5.94 -0.52
N ASN A 38 -5.79 6.02 -1.24
CA ASN A 38 -5.81 5.94 -2.68
C ASN A 38 -6.77 6.99 -3.26
N ASP A 39 -6.24 7.85 -4.13
CA ASP A 39 -6.98 8.94 -4.78
C ASP A 39 -7.42 8.57 -6.21
N GLY A 40 -7.26 7.31 -6.64
CA GLY A 40 -7.57 6.83 -7.99
C GLY A 40 -8.43 5.56 -8.02
N GLY A 41 -8.23 4.72 -9.05
CA GLY A 41 -8.87 3.41 -9.15
C GLY A 41 -8.33 2.40 -8.13
N PRO A 42 -8.98 1.24 -7.94
CA PRO A 42 -8.71 0.34 -6.82
C PRO A 42 -7.25 -0.12 -6.76
N CYS A 43 -6.70 -0.17 -5.55
CA CYS A 43 -5.38 -0.73 -5.29
C CYS A 43 -5.47 -2.01 -4.48
N ALA A 44 -4.55 -2.94 -4.71
CA ALA A 44 -4.32 -4.11 -3.88
C ALA A 44 -2.97 -3.94 -3.17
N ALA A 45 -2.98 -4.04 -1.84
CA ALA A 45 -1.78 -4.13 -1.02
C ALA A 45 -1.48 -5.60 -0.71
N TYR A 46 -0.20 -5.96 -0.70
CA TYR A 46 0.27 -7.33 -0.49
C TYR A 46 1.32 -7.36 0.61
N MET A 47 1.25 -8.41 1.42
CA MET A 47 2.22 -8.65 2.50
C MET A 47 3.51 -9.28 2.00
N GLU A 48 3.47 -9.81 0.79
CA GLU A 48 4.61 -10.39 0.11
C GLU A 48 5.11 -9.43 -0.99
N GLY A 49 6.36 -9.60 -1.38
CA GLY A 49 6.89 -8.96 -2.57
C GLY A 49 6.23 -9.48 -3.85
N LYS A 50 6.44 -8.76 -4.95
CA LYS A 50 6.01 -9.10 -6.32
C LYS A 50 4.50 -9.28 -6.48
N CYS A 51 3.71 -8.72 -5.57
CA CYS A 51 2.27 -8.85 -5.53
C CYS A 51 1.80 -10.31 -5.45
N GLU A 52 2.53 -11.11 -4.69
CA GLU A 52 2.19 -12.50 -4.37
C GLU A 52 1.26 -12.57 -3.14
N GLY A 53 0.61 -13.72 -2.95
CA GLY A 53 -0.31 -13.93 -1.84
C GLY A 53 -1.69 -13.29 -2.00
N GLY A 54 -2.45 -13.28 -0.90
CA GLY A 54 -3.81 -12.73 -0.85
C GLY A 54 -3.79 -11.19 -0.73
N PRO A 55 -4.51 -10.44 -1.59
CA PRO A 55 -4.50 -8.99 -1.52
C PRO A 55 -5.43 -8.45 -0.41
N LEU A 56 -4.98 -7.37 0.21
CA LEU A 56 -5.85 -6.42 0.90
C LEU A 56 -6.30 -5.36 -0.11
N TRP A 57 -7.58 -5.38 -0.48
CA TRP A 57 -8.14 -4.38 -1.40
C TRP A 57 -8.34 -3.03 -0.69
N VAL A 58 -7.69 -2.01 -1.23
CA VAL A 58 -7.76 -0.62 -0.80
C VAL A 58 -8.66 0.14 -1.77
N THR A 59 -9.92 0.28 -1.38
CA THR A 59 -10.95 1.01 -2.15
C THR A 59 -11.20 2.42 -1.62
N SER A 60 -10.62 2.77 -0.48
CA SER A 60 -10.72 4.09 0.14
C SER A 60 -9.56 4.32 1.12
N VAL A 61 -9.61 5.43 1.84
CA VAL A 61 -8.69 5.83 2.90
C VAL A 61 -8.69 4.82 4.05
N MET A 62 -7.50 4.39 4.50
CA MET A 62 -7.30 3.50 5.64
C MET A 62 -6.37 4.15 6.67
N ALA A 63 -6.95 4.70 7.74
CA ALA A 63 -6.20 5.37 8.82
C ALA A 63 -5.41 4.41 9.72
N SER A 64 -5.72 3.11 9.68
CA SER A 64 -4.95 2.04 10.34
C SER A 64 -5.05 0.78 9.49
N MET A 65 -3.94 0.04 9.38
CA MET A 65 -3.89 -1.27 8.73
C MET A 65 -4.29 -2.42 9.67
N GLY A 66 -4.49 -2.15 10.97
CA GLY A 66 -4.93 -3.14 11.95
C GLY A 66 -4.02 -4.36 12.00
N GLN A 67 -4.57 -5.55 11.77
CA GLN A 67 -3.79 -6.80 11.75
C GLN A 67 -2.73 -6.87 10.64
N TYR A 68 -2.80 -5.97 9.65
CA TYR A 68 -1.87 -5.85 8.52
C TYR A 68 -0.83 -4.75 8.71
N ASN A 69 -0.80 -4.13 9.89
CA ASN A 69 0.20 -3.14 10.25
C ASN A 69 1.61 -3.71 10.07
N ASP A 70 2.50 -2.90 9.49
CA ASP A 70 3.93 -3.21 9.36
C ASP A 70 4.21 -4.54 8.64
N GLN A 71 3.39 -4.88 7.64
CA GLN A 71 3.53 -6.11 6.85
C GLN A 71 3.49 -5.90 5.35
N MET A 72 3.16 -4.70 4.89
CA MET A 72 3.04 -4.43 3.45
C MET A 72 4.42 -4.43 2.79
N SER A 73 4.55 -5.20 1.71
CA SER A 73 5.79 -5.34 0.95
C SER A 73 5.64 -4.95 -0.53
N SER A 74 4.43 -5.00 -1.09
CA SER A 74 4.17 -4.55 -2.47
C SER A 74 2.74 -4.08 -2.68
N PHE A 75 2.48 -3.39 -3.79
CA PHE A 75 1.14 -3.00 -4.21
C PHE A 75 0.94 -3.02 -5.72
N ARG A 76 -0.33 -3.07 -6.13
CA ARG A 76 -0.76 -2.92 -7.51
C ARG A 76 -2.00 -2.06 -7.59
N CYS A 77 -1.97 -1.00 -8.39
CA CYS A 77 -3.10 -0.10 -8.58
C CYS A 77 -3.62 -0.16 -10.01
N TYR A 78 -4.93 -0.05 -10.18
CA TYR A 78 -5.59 -0.03 -11.46
C TYR A 78 -6.12 1.37 -11.78
N ALA A 79 -6.12 1.75 -13.05
CA ALA A 79 -6.78 2.95 -13.52
C ALA A 79 -8.28 2.87 -13.17
N GLY A 80 -8.79 3.96 -12.61
CA GLY A 80 -10.20 4.13 -12.24
C GLY A 80 -11.03 4.66 -13.40
#